data_AF-A0A0Q8DGI8-F1
#
_entry.id   AF-A0A0Q8DGI8-F1
#
_cell.length_a   1.000
_cell.length_b   1.000
_cell.length_c   1.000
_cell.angle_alpha   90.00
_cell.angle_beta   90.00
_cell.angle_gamma   90.00
#
_symmetry.space_group_name_H-M   'P 1'
#
loop_
_entity.id
_entity.type
_entity.pdbx_description
1 polymer ?
#
loop_
_entity_poly.entity_id
_entity_poly.type
_entity_poly.pdbx_seq_one_letter_code
_entity_poly.pdbx_strand_id
1 'polypeptide(L)'
;MPESACTPDGFREFFEAYVDSASVRNAYTWADVRIGRYAAPKQDARSVAKAGYRDFRIGAVDYRWVYLDPAIKEPGDYPRLDIDIKPKDKTAQVEYVKAEFDAEDNLVRTVGDRGAYVFELRDKCWYLTQDLR
;
A
#
# COMPACT_ATOMS: atom_id res chain seq x y z
N MET A 1 -0.33 11.21 -13.97
CA MET A 1 0.12 11.60 -12.61
C MET A 1 0.90 12.89 -12.75
N PRO A 2 0.59 13.94 -11.97
CA PRO A 2 1.32 15.21 -12.06
C PRO A 2 2.73 15.09 -11.47
N GLU A 3 3.61 16.02 -11.84
CA GLU A 3 5.00 16.02 -11.40
C GLU A 3 5.15 16.17 -9.88
N SER A 4 4.21 16.87 -9.23
CA SER A 4 4.14 17.04 -7.78
C SER A 4 4.18 15.72 -7.01
N ALA A 5 3.54 14.68 -7.55
CA ALA A 5 3.42 13.36 -6.93
C ALA A 5 4.79 12.71 -6.66
N CYS A 6 5.80 13.03 -7.48
CA CYS A 6 7.15 12.48 -7.36
C CYS A 6 8.07 13.26 -6.40
N THR A 7 7.50 13.99 -5.44
CA THR A 7 8.22 14.75 -4.42
C THR A 7 7.91 14.22 -3.01
N PRO A 8 8.73 14.55 -1.98
CA PRO A 8 8.44 14.24 -0.58
C PRO A 8 6.99 14.56 -0.16
N ASP A 9 6.53 15.77 -0.50
CA ASP A 9 5.21 16.27 -0.10
C ASP A 9 4.07 15.71 -0.97
N GLY A 10 4.38 15.23 -2.18
CA GLY A 10 3.42 14.64 -3.11
C GLY A 10 3.14 13.16 -2.90
N PHE A 11 3.68 12.51 -1.86
CA PHE A 11 3.55 11.07 -1.69
C PHE A 11 2.09 10.58 -1.68
N ARG A 12 1.18 11.33 -1.05
CA ARG A 12 -0.24 10.93 -0.98
C ARG A 12 -0.87 10.83 -2.38
N GLU A 13 -0.64 11.84 -3.21
CA GLU A 13 -1.12 11.86 -4.60
C GLU A 13 -0.50 10.74 -5.44
N PHE A 14 0.79 10.46 -5.24
CA PHE A 14 1.45 9.30 -5.84
C PHE A 14 0.78 7.98 -5.40
N PHE A 15 0.54 7.82 -4.10
CA PHE A 15 -0.01 6.58 -3.54
C PHE A 15 -1.43 6.32 -4.04
N GLU A 16 -2.27 7.34 -4.13
CA GLU A 16 -3.61 7.25 -4.72
C GLU A 16 -3.53 6.80 -6.19
N ALA A 17 -2.65 7.40 -7.00
CA ALA A 17 -2.43 6.98 -8.39
C ALA A 17 -1.87 5.55 -8.50
N TYR A 18 -1.02 5.13 -7.55
CA TYR A 18 -0.47 3.78 -7.47
C TYR A 18 -1.56 2.76 -7.13
N VAL A 19 -2.49 3.08 -6.22
CA VAL A 19 -3.62 2.20 -5.90
C VAL A 19 -4.59 2.08 -7.08
N ASP A 20 -4.87 3.19 -7.78
CA ASP A 20 -5.87 3.21 -8.84
C ASP A 20 -5.38 2.56 -10.15
N SER A 21 -4.12 2.77 -10.55
CA SER A 21 -3.65 2.39 -11.88
C SER A 21 -2.66 1.22 -11.89
N ALA A 22 -3.02 0.12 -12.56
CA ALA A 22 -2.13 -1.01 -12.79
C ALA A 22 -0.85 -0.62 -13.56
N SER A 23 -0.96 0.33 -14.51
CA SER A 23 0.18 0.84 -15.26
C SER A 23 1.14 1.64 -14.37
N VAL A 24 0.60 2.45 -13.44
CA VAL A 24 1.41 3.16 -12.44
C VAL A 24 2.09 2.16 -11.51
N ARG A 25 1.38 1.13 -11.01
CA ARG A 25 2.01 0.06 -10.22
C ARG A 25 3.14 -0.62 -10.98
N ASN A 26 2.89 -0.96 -12.23
CA ASN A 26 3.91 -1.59 -13.06
C ASN A 26 5.08 -0.64 -13.38
N ALA A 27 4.91 0.67 -13.42
CA ALA A 27 6.03 1.60 -13.58
C ALA A 27 6.84 1.72 -12.27
N TYR A 28 6.16 1.86 -11.14
CA TYR A 28 6.73 2.28 -9.86
C TYR A 28 6.85 1.17 -8.82
N THR A 29 6.70 -0.10 -9.20
CA THR A 29 7.24 -1.21 -8.40
C THR A 29 8.74 -1.31 -8.69
N TRP A 30 9.58 -1.35 -7.66
CA TRP A 30 11.02 -1.56 -7.82
C TRP A 30 11.33 -2.92 -8.44
N ALA A 31 12.54 -3.09 -9.00
CA ALA A 31 12.95 -4.33 -9.65
C ALA A 31 12.86 -5.55 -8.72
N ASP A 32 13.14 -5.34 -7.44
CA ASP A 32 13.08 -6.34 -6.37
C ASP A 32 12.31 -5.78 -5.18
N VAL A 33 11.20 -6.45 -4.81
CA VAL A 33 10.42 -6.11 -3.63
C VAL A 33 10.81 -7.03 -2.49
N ARG A 34 11.19 -6.46 -1.35
CA ARG A 34 11.47 -7.22 -0.13
C ARG A 34 10.18 -7.53 0.59
N ILE A 35 9.87 -8.81 0.74
CA ILE A 35 8.69 -9.29 1.46
C ILE A 35 9.13 -9.83 2.81
N GLY A 36 8.63 -9.25 3.89
CA GLY A 36 9.04 -9.60 5.25
C GLY A 36 7.91 -9.49 6.26
N ARG A 37 8.23 -9.75 7.53
CA ARG A 37 7.27 -9.63 8.64
C ARG A 37 7.14 -8.19 9.11
N TYR A 38 5.92 -7.71 9.34
CA TYR A 38 5.67 -6.37 9.88
C TYR A 38 6.35 -6.15 11.24
N ALA A 39 6.29 -7.14 12.14
CA ALA A 39 6.92 -7.07 13.45
C ALA A 39 8.47 -7.16 13.40
N ALA A 40 9.05 -7.65 12.30
CA ALA A 40 10.50 -7.79 12.14
C ALA A 40 10.97 -7.51 10.70
N PRO A 41 10.87 -6.26 10.20
CA PRO A 41 11.00 -5.94 8.77
C PRO A 41 12.36 -6.25 8.15
N LYS A 42 13.40 -6.39 8.98
CA LYS A 42 14.78 -6.69 8.55
C LYS A 42 15.14 -8.17 8.63
N GLN A 43 14.38 -8.97 9.38
CA GLN A 43 14.64 -10.40 9.56
C GLN A 43 13.78 -11.19 8.58
N ASP A 44 14.37 -12.19 7.94
CA ASP A 44 13.67 -13.12 7.04
C ASP A 44 12.99 -12.48 5.82
N ALA A 45 13.39 -11.26 5.44
CA ALA A 45 12.85 -10.62 4.25
C ALA A 45 13.36 -11.33 2.99
N ARG A 46 12.46 -11.94 2.22
CA ARG A 46 12.78 -12.54 0.93
C ARG A 46 12.69 -11.51 -0.18
N SER A 47 13.58 -11.58 -1.15
CA SER A 47 13.48 -10.75 -2.36
C SER A 47 12.55 -11.41 -3.38
N VAL A 48 11.65 -10.64 -3.96
CA VAL A 48 10.79 -11.06 -5.07
C VAL A 48 10.97 -10.10 -6.23
N ALA A 49 11.41 -10.63 -7.36
CA ALA A 49 11.50 -9.85 -8.58
C ALA A 49 10.12 -9.32 -8.99
N LYS A 50 10.05 -8.07 -9.44
CA LYS A 50 8.85 -7.39 -9.93
C LYS A 50 7.99 -8.24 -10.85
N ALA A 51 8.62 -8.97 -11.76
CA ALA A 51 7.94 -9.86 -12.70
C ALA A 51 7.05 -10.90 -12.00
N GLY A 52 7.43 -11.35 -10.80
CA GLY A 52 6.67 -12.28 -9.96
C GLY A 52 5.88 -11.63 -8.81
N TYR A 53 6.00 -10.32 -8.59
CA TYR A 53 5.27 -9.63 -7.53
C TYR A 53 3.83 -9.32 -7.96
N ARG A 54 2.84 -9.92 -7.28
CA ARG A 54 1.40 -9.73 -7.54
C ARG A 54 0.59 -9.45 -6.27
N ASP A 55 1.27 -9.13 -5.19
CA ASP A 55 0.70 -9.15 -3.85
C ASP A 55 0.32 -7.77 -3.29
N PHE A 56 0.30 -6.72 -4.09
CA PHE A 56 -0.26 -5.46 -3.63
C PHE A 56 -1.78 -5.58 -3.46
N ARG A 57 -2.29 -5.35 -2.24
CA ARG A 57 -3.68 -5.64 -1.84
C ARG A 57 -4.51 -4.43 -1.44
N ILE A 58 -4.01 -3.20 -1.55
CA ILE A 58 -4.82 -2.02 -1.23
C ILE A 58 -5.57 -1.58 -2.50
N GLY A 59 -6.87 -1.32 -2.35
CA GLY A 59 -7.75 -0.76 -3.36
C GLY A 59 -8.54 0.43 -2.81
N ALA A 60 -9.23 1.15 -3.70
CA ALA A 60 -10.20 2.17 -3.34
C ALA A 60 -11.55 1.85 -4.01
N VAL A 61 -12.62 1.76 -3.21
CA VAL A 61 -14.00 1.53 -3.67
C VAL A 61 -14.90 2.52 -2.93
N ASP A 62 -15.74 3.26 -3.66
CA ASP A 62 -16.65 4.28 -3.09
C ASP A 62 -15.96 5.23 -2.09
N TYR A 63 -14.79 5.74 -2.48
CA TYR A 63 -13.95 6.64 -1.67
C TYR A 63 -13.43 6.04 -0.35
N ARG A 64 -13.47 4.71 -0.19
CA ARG A 64 -12.96 3.99 0.99
C ARG A 64 -11.80 3.07 0.62
N TRP A 65 -10.83 2.97 1.51
CA TRP A 65 -9.74 2.02 1.38
C TRP A 65 -10.23 0.61 1.69
N VAL A 66 -9.87 -0.34 0.82
CA VAL A 66 -10.29 -1.73 0.94
C VAL A 66 -9.13 -2.70 0.72
N TYR A 67 -9.24 -3.88 1.30
CA TYR A 67 -8.32 -4.99 1.08
C TYR A 67 -8.82 -5.88 -0.06
N LEU A 68 -8.07 -5.93 -1.15
CA LEU A 68 -8.34 -6.69 -2.37
C LEU A 68 -8.04 -8.19 -2.17
N ASP A 69 -8.87 -8.84 -1.37
CA ASP A 69 -8.83 -10.28 -1.17
C ASP A 69 -9.25 -11.00 -2.46
N PRO A 70 -8.39 -11.86 -3.06
CA PRO A 70 -8.73 -12.48 -4.33
C PRO A 70 -9.85 -13.53 -4.21
N ALA A 71 -10.23 -13.93 -2.99
CA ALA A 71 -11.36 -14.80 -2.75
C ALA A 71 -12.72 -14.08 -2.85
N ILE A 72 -12.71 -12.74 -2.76
CA ILE A 72 -13.91 -11.90 -2.80
C ILE A 72 -14.16 -11.47 -4.25
N LYS A 73 -15.39 -11.66 -4.73
CA LYS A 73 -15.79 -11.36 -6.11
C LYS A 73 -16.53 -10.03 -6.25
N GLU A 74 -17.36 -9.70 -5.27
CA GLU A 74 -18.16 -8.49 -5.27
C GLU A 74 -17.37 -7.35 -4.61
N PRO A 75 -17.14 -6.21 -5.29
CA PRO A 75 -16.34 -5.12 -4.73
C PRO A 75 -16.86 -4.55 -3.41
N GLY A 76 -18.18 -4.58 -3.20
CA GLY A 76 -18.81 -4.10 -1.96
C GLY A 76 -18.50 -4.96 -0.73
N ASP A 77 -18.02 -6.20 -0.93
CA ASP A 77 -17.73 -7.14 0.15
C ASP A 77 -16.26 -7.06 0.60
N TYR A 78 -15.41 -6.25 -0.05
CA TYR A 78 -14.02 -6.13 0.38
C TYR A 78 -13.92 -5.55 1.80
N PRO A 79 -13.09 -6.15 2.68
CA PRO A 79 -12.85 -5.61 4.01
C PRO A 79 -12.31 -4.19 3.91
N ARG A 80 -12.89 -3.27 4.67
CA ARG A 80 -12.37 -1.90 4.78
C ARG A 80 -11.03 -1.89 5.51
N LEU A 81 -10.19 -0.94 5.16
CA LEU A 81 -8.90 -0.71 5.77
C LEU A 81 -8.91 0.59 6.57
N ASP A 82 -8.33 0.54 7.76
CA ASP A 82 -7.74 1.70 8.40
C ASP A 82 -6.30 1.84 7.86
N ILE A 83 -5.97 3.01 7.33
CA ILE A 83 -4.68 3.29 6.69
C ILE A 83 -4.03 4.50 7.34
N ASP A 84 -2.75 4.37 7.69
CA ASP A 84 -1.91 5.45 8.17
C ASP A 84 -0.71 5.64 7.24
N ILE A 85 -0.58 6.85 6.67
CA ILE A 85 0.44 7.19 5.68
C ILE A 85 1.50 8.06 6.35
N LYS A 86 2.72 7.53 6.48
CA LYS A 86 3.85 8.16 7.17
C LYS A 86 5.00 8.48 6.20
N PRO A 87 4.92 9.59 5.46
CA PRO A 87 6.04 10.07 4.66
C PRO A 87 7.16 10.61 5.57
N LYS A 88 8.40 10.33 5.21
CA LYS A 88 9.62 10.78 5.90
C LYS A 88 10.77 10.91 4.91
N ASP A 89 11.09 12.14 4.52
CA ASP A 89 12.13 12.51 3.58
C ASP A 89 12.05 11.71 2.26
N LYS A 90 12.87 10.66 2.13
CA LYS A 90 12.99 9.79 0.95
C LYS A 90 12.31 8.43 1.14
N THR A 91 11.55 8.27 2.20
CA THR A 91 10.82 7.04 2.52
C THR A 91 9.38 7.37 2.84
N ALA A 92 8.46 6.47 2.54
CA ALA A 92 7.10 6.59 3.01
C ALA A 92 6.58 5.20 3.36
N GLN A 93 6.03 5.08 4.56
CA GLN A 93 5.44 3.83 5.03
C GLN A 93 3.92 3.99 5.06
N VAL A 94 3.22 3.12 4.35
CA VAL A 94 1.76 3.01 4.36
C VAL A 94 1.40 1.82 5.21
N GLU A 95 1.02 2.07 6.46
CA GLU A 95 0.53 1.03 7.37
C GLU A 95 -0.95 0.82 7.12
N TYR A 96 -1.40 -0.43 7.22
CA TYR A 96 -2.79 -0.78 7.04
C TYR A 96 -3.22 -1.91 7.96
N VAL A 97 -4.49 -1.93 8.32
CA VAL A 97 -5.14 -3.02 9.05
C VAL A 97 -6.60 -3.10 8.64
N LYS A 98 -7.16 -4.32 8.55
CA LYS A 98 -8.60 -4.46 8.29
C LYS A 98 -9.36 -3.88 9.48
N ALA A 99 -10.47 -3.22 9.20
CA ALA A 99 -11.21 -2.49 10.24
C ALA A 99 -12.71 -2.47 9.97
N GLU A 100 -13.47 -2.40 11.06
CA GLU A 100 -14.90 -2.14 11.06
C GLU A 100 -15.15 -0.68 11.41
N PHE A 101 -16.13 -0.10 10.72
CA PHE A 101 -16.52 1.29 10.86
C PHE A 101 -18.03 1.36 11.09
N ASP A 102 -18.50 2.38 11.80
CA ASP A 102 -19.92 2.64 11.96
C ASP A 102 -20.52 3.31 10.73
N ALA A 103 -21.81 3.67 10.80
CA ALA A 103 -22.53 4.31 9.71
C ALA A 103 -22.03 5.73 9.38
N GLU A 104 -21.26 6.34 10.29
CA GLU A 104 -20.67 7.68 10.14
C GLU A 104 -19.19 7.60 9.71
N ASP A 105 -18.71 6.41 9.34
CA ASP A 105 -17.33 6.13 8.98
C ASP A 105 -16.31 6.33 10.12
N ASN A 106 -16.75 6.28 11.39
CA ASN A 106 -15.83 6.25 12.53
C ASN A 106 -15.29 4.83 12.74
N LEU A 107 -14.01 4.72 13.07
CA LEU A 107 -13.35 3.45 13.40
C LEU A 107 -13.96 2.84 14.67
N VAL A 108 -14.54 1.65 14.55
CA VAL A 108 -15.09 0.89 15.69
C VAL A 108 -14.02 -0.03 16.27
N ARG A 109 -13.39 -0.84 15.40
CA ARG A 109 -12.31 -1.76 15.79
C ARG A 109 -11.47 -2.19 14.60
N THR A 110 -10.26 -2.67 14.90
CA THR A 110 -9.37 -3.31 13.92
C THR A 110 -9.50 -4.84 14.00
N VAL A 111 -9.17 -5.54 12.91
CA VAL A 111 -9.34 -6.98 12.74
C VAL A 111 -8.08 -7.57 12.12
N GLY A 112 -7.48 -8.55 12.80
CA GLY A 112 -6.31 -9.29 12.32
C GLY A 112 -5.00 -8.51 12.41
N ASP A 113 -4.02 -8.97 11.64
CA ASP A 113 -2.65 -8.43 11.68
C ASP A 113 -2.50 -7.15 10.86
N ARG A 114 -1.55 -6.32 11.28
CA ARG A 114 -1.13 -5.11 10.56
C ARG A 114 -0.16 -5.46 9.44
N GLY A 115 -0.28 -4.77 8.33
CA GLY A 115 0.72 -4.79 7.27
C GLY A 115 1.24 -3.38 6.97
N ALA A 116 2.27 -3.31 6.16
CA ALA A 116 2.72 -2.05 5.59
C ALA A 116 3.37 -2.21 4.21
N TYR A 117 3.22 -1.19 3.38
CA TYR A 117 4.03 -1.02 2.17
C TYR A 117 5.04 0.09 2.40
N VAL A 118 6.30 -0.15 2.02
CA VAL A 118 7.34 0.87 2.10
C VAL A 118 7.74 1.32 0.71
N PHE A 119 7.64 2.62 0.50
CA PHE A 119 8.05 3.30 -0.71
C PHE A 119 9.33 4.09 -0.45
N GLU A 120 10.21 4.11 -1.45
CA GLU A 120 11.43 4.90 -1.40
C GLU A 120 11.49 5.84 -2.60
N LEU A 121 11.88 7.09 -2.36
CA LEU A 121 12.09 8.11 -3.37
C LEU A 121 13.46 7.89 -4.03
N ARG A 122 13.45 7.38 -5.26
CA ARG A 122 14.63 7.02 -6.06
C ARG A 122 14.48 7.56 -7.48
N ASP A 123 15.57 7.91 -8.16
CA ASP A 123 15.53 8.32 -9.57
C ASP A 123 14.38 9.30 -9.93
N LYS A 124 14.17 10.28 -9.04
CA LYS A 124 13.15 11.33 -9.13
C LYS A 124 11.69 10.88 -9.00
N CYS A 125 11.37 9.68 -8.49
CA CYS A 125 10.00 9.33 -8.07
C CYS A 125 9.94 8.22 -7.01
N TRP A 126 8.74 7.91 -6.52
CA TRP A 126 8.53 6.89 -5.49
C TRP A 126 8.48 5.49 -6.09
N TYR A 127 9.05 4.52 -5.38
CA TYR A 127 9.00 3.12 -5.76
C TYR A 127 8.63 2.23 -4.59
N LEU A 128 7.72 1.28 -4.82
CA LEU A 128 7.44 0.21 -3.85
C LEU A 128 8.68 -0.68 -3.73
N THR A 129 9.25 -0.75 -2.54
CA THR A 129 10.47 -1.53 -2.27
C THR A 129 10.26 -2.61 -1.20
N GLN A 130 9.25 -2.49 -0.34
CA GLN A 130 8.96 -3.48 0.68
C GLN A 130 7.46 -3.71 0.85
N ASP A 131 7.12 -4.96 1.13
CA ASP A 131 5.79 -5.43 1.51
C ASP A 131 5.94 -6.19 2.84
N LEU A 132 5.37 -5.62 3.90
CA LEU A 132 5.48 -6.09 5.27
C LEU A 132 4.13 -6.64 5.70
N ARG A 133 4.10 -7.89 6.18
CA ARG A 133 2.87 -8.61 6.52
C ARG A 133 2.93 -9.29 7.87
#